data_AF-A0A497NQ24-F1
#
_entry.id   AF-A0A497NQ24-F1
#
_cell.length_a   1.000
_cell.length_b   1.000
_cell.length_c   1.000
_cell.angle_alpha   90.00
_cell.angle_beta   90.00
_cell.angle_gamma   90.00
#
_symmetry.space_group_name_H-M   'P 1'
#
loop_
_entity.id
_entity.type
_entity.pdbx_description
1 polymer ?
#
loop_
_entity_poly.entity_id
_entity_poly.type
_entity_poly.pdbx_seq_one_letter_code
_entity_poly.pdbx_strand_id
1 'polypeptide(L)' 'WNAKEDIFLFSGQSYLLEEQMKKLGIDRSYLKRELHRRKTVLEWMVRKNIRRYKEVANVIREYYANPNRVFQKARVGLK' A
#
# COMPACT_ATOMS: atom_id res chain seq x y z
N TRP A 1 -4.44 -11.37 -14.16
CA TRP A 1 -3.69 -12.53 -13.64
C TRP A 1 -3.19 -13.31 -14.85
N ASN A 2 -1.89 -13.59 -14.91
CA ASN A 2 -1.32 -14.50 -15.89
C ASN A 2 -1.14 -15.85 -15.20
N ALA A 3 -2.00 -16.80 -15.53
CA ALA A 3 -2.06 -18.11 -14.90
C ALA A 3 -0.79 -18.96 -15.13
N LYS A 4 -0.14 -18.80 -16.28
CA LYS A 4 1.02 -19.61 -16.67
C LYS A 4 2.21 -19.36 -15.75
N GLU A 5 2.44 -18.09 -15.39
CA GLU A 5 3.58 -17.66 -14.58
C GLU A 5 3.18 -17.34 -13.13
N ASP A 6 1.89 -17.49 -12.79
CA ASP A 6 1.29 -17.05 -11.52
C ASP A 6 1.65 -15.60 -11.12
N ILE A 7 1.58 -14.69 -12.09
CA ILE A 7 1.92 -13.26 -11.88
C ILE A 7 0.71 -12.35 -12.07
N PHE A 8 0.68 -11.29 -11.26
CA PHE A 8 -0.25 -10.18 -11.42
C PHE A 8 0.44 -9.03 -12.14
N LEU A 9 0.07 -8.81 -13.40
CA LEU A 9 0.55 -7.69 -14.19
C LEU A 9 -0.28 -6.44 -13.89
N PHE A 10 0.38 -5.29 -13.90
CA PHE A 10 -0.30 -4.00 -13.82
C PHE A 10 -1.17 -3.80 -15.07
N SER A 11 -2.47 -3.56 -14.88
CA SER A 11 -3.45 -3.47 -15.97
C SER A 11 -3.53 -2.10 -16.64
N GLY A 12 -2.65 -1.15 -16.27
CA GLY A 12 -2.63 0.18 -16.84
C GLY A 12 -3.43 1.21 -16.05
N GLN A 13 -4.02 2.18 -16.75
CA GLN A 13 -4.72 3.31 -16.14
C GLN A 13 -5.99 2.86 -15.42
N SER A 14 -6.16 3.29 -14.17
CA SER A 14 -7.32 2.96 -13.36
C SER A 14 -8.27 4.15 -13.29
N TYR A 15 -9.44 4.03 -13.91
CA TYR A 15 -10.49 5.06 -13.85
C TYR A 15 -10.90 5.39 -12.41
N LEU A 16 -10.98 4.38 -11.54
CA LEU A 16 -11.28 4.57 -10.11
C LEU A 16 -10.24 5.44 -9.42
N LEU A 17 -8.96 5.21 -9.69
CA LEU A 17 -7.89 6.02 -9.12
C LEU A 17 -7.96 7.48 -9.62
N GLU A 18 -8.38 7.71 -10.86
CA GLU A 18 -8.54 9.05 -11.41
C GLU A 18 -9.74 9.79 -10.82
N GLU A 19 -10.85 9.08 -10.62
CA GLU A 19 -12.00 9.60 -9.90
C GLU A 19 -11.62 10.00 -8.47
N GLN A 20 -10.87 9.16 -7.75
CA GLN A 20 -10.37 9.49 -6.41
C GLN A 20 -9.42 10.69 -6.43
N MET A 21 -8.54 10.79 -7.42
CA MET A 21 -7.67 11.97 -7.58
C MET A 21 -8.49 13.25 -7.72
N LYS A 22 -9.51 13.25 -8.58
CA LYS A 22 -10.43 14.39 -8.77
C LYS A 22 -11.17 14.72 -7.48
N LYS A 23 -11.76 13.72 -6.82
CA LYS A 23 -12.52 13.87 -5.58
C LYS A 23 -11.68 14.46 -4.44
N LEU A 24 -10.41 14.04 -4.33
CA LEU A 24 -9.50 14.46 -3.26
C LEU A 24 -8.66 15.69 -3.63
N GLY A 25 -8.72 16.17 -4.86
CA GLY A 25 -7.90 17.29 -5.34
C GLY A 25 -6.40 17.01 -5.33
N ILE A 26 -5.99 15.75 -5.51
CA ILE A 26 -4.58 15.33 -5.46
C ILE A 26 -4.03 15.04 -6.86
N ASP A 27 -2.74 15.32 -7.04
CA ASP A 27 -2.05 15.05 -8.29
C ASP A 27 -1.59 13.58 -8.41
N ARG A 28 -1.23 13.17 -9.63
CA ARG A 28 -0.81 11.79 -9.94
C ARG A 28 0.46 11.39 -9.19
N SER A 29 1.38 12.32 -8.96
CA SER A 29 2.61 12.05 -8.22
C SER A 29 2.32 11.76 -6.75
N TYR A 30 1.40 12.51 -6.14
CA TYR A 30 0.94 12.27 -4.77
C TYR A 30 0.29 10.89 -4.65
N LEU A 31 -0.63 10.56 -5.56
CA LEU A 31 -1.27 9.24 -5.57
C LEU A 31 -0.23 8.10 -5.70
N LYS A 32 0.72 8.23 -6.62
CA LYS A 32 1.79 7.23 -6.80
C LYS A 32 2.63 7.06 -5.53
N ARG A 33 2.99 8.16 -4.86
CA ARG A 33 3.71 8.11 -3.57
C ARG A 33 2.89 7.38 -2.51
N GLU A 34 1.60 7.65 -2.40
CA GLU A 34 0.74 7.01 -1.40
C GLU A 34 0.53 5.51 -1.69
N LEU A 35 0.33 5.12 -2.95
CA LEU A 35 0.26 3.71 -3.33
C LEU A 35 1.57 2.98 -3.02
N HIS A 36 2.71 3.60 -3.30
CA HIS A 36 4.02 3.04 -2.96
C HIS A 36 4.16 2.86 -1.44
N ARG A 37 3.80 3.86 -0.64
CA ARG A 37 3.85 3.78 0.83
C ARG A 37 3.00 2.64 1.38
N ARG A 38 1.75 2.51 0.92
CA ARG A 38 0.85 1.42 1.32
C ARG A 38 1.40 0.06 0.92
N LYS A 39 1.93 -0.07 -0.30
CA LYS A 39 2.61 -1.28 -0.76
C LYS A 39 3.78 -1.67 0.16
N THR A 40 4.66 -0.72 0.49
CA THR A 40 5.80 -0.95 1.39
C THR A 40 5.35 -1.47 2.75
N VAL A 41 4.27 -0.92 3.32
CA VAL A 41 3.73 -1.38 4.61
C VAL A 41 3.23 -2.82 4.51
N LEU A 42 2.50 -3.17 3.44
CA LEU A 42 2.02 -4.54 3.23
C LEU A 42 3.16 -5.54 3.03
N GLU A 43 4.18 -5.19 2.24
CA GLU A 43 5.36 -6.02 2.04
C GLU A 43 6.14 -6.22 3.34
N TRP A 44 6.25 -5.17 4.16
CA TRP A 44 6.85 -5.26 5.48
C TRP A 44 6.09 -6.21 6.41
N MET A 45 4.75 -6.16 6.40
CA MET A 45 3.91 -7.08 7.18
C MET A 45 4.16 -8.54 6.78
N VAL A 46 4.27 -8.82 5.47
CA VAL A 46 4.61 -10.16 4.96
C VAL A 46 5.98 -10.60 5.47
N ARG A 47 7.01 -9.75 5.35
CA ARG A 47 8.39 -10.06 5.78
C ARG A 47 8.50 -10.28 7.30
N LYS A 48 7.68 -9.59 8.10
CA LYS A 48 7.59 -9.75 9.55
C LYS A 48 6.62 -10.85 10.01
N ASN A 49 6.07 -11.63 9.07
CA ASN A 49 5.12 -12.69 9.34
C ASN A 49 3.85 -12.23 10.10
N ILE A 50 3.44 -10.97 9.89
CA ILE A 50 2.21 -10.41 10.46
C ILE A 50 1.03 -10.89 9.61
N ARG A 51 0.41 -12.01 10.02
CA ARG A 51 -0.64 -12.69 9.25
C ARG A 51 -1.95 -12.85 10.00
N ARG A 52 -1.96 -12.75 11.34
CA ARG A 52 -3.20 -12.88 12.11
C ARG A 52 -4.07 -11.65 11.87
N TYR A 53 -5.36 -11.86 11.64
CA TYR A 53 -6.28 -10.79 11.23
C TYR A 53 -6.27 -9.59 12.20
N LYS A 54 -6.18 -9.83 13.52
CA LYS A 54 -6.14 -8.77 14.54
C LYS A 54 -4.89 -7.92 14.40
N GLU A 55 -3.74 -8.54 14.14
CA GLU A 55 -2.45 -7.86 13.99
C GLU A 55 -2.42 -7.04 12.70
N VAL A 56 -2.91 -7.63 11.60
CA VAL A 56 -3.09 -6.94 10.32
C VAL A 56 -3.97 -5.70 10.48
N ALA A 57 -5.14 -5.86 11.11
CA ALA A 57 -6.07 -4.77 11.35
C ALA A 57 -5.46 -3.67 12.25
N ASN A 58 -4.64 -4.05 13.23
CA ASN A 58 -3.91 -3.09 14.07
C ASN A 58 -2.96 -2.23 13.23
N VAL A 59 -2.13 -2.85 12.37
CA VAL A 59 -1.20 -2.12 11.51
C VAL A 59 -1.95 -1.17 10.56
N ILE A 60 -3.05 -1.63 9.96
CA ILE A 60 -3.87 -0.80 9.06
C ILE A 60 -4.46 0.39 9.82
N ARG A 61 -5.03 0.18 11.01
CA ARG A 61 -5.56 1.28 11.85
C ARG A 61 -4.49 2.28 12.24
N GLU A 62 -3.30 1.81 12.61
CA GLU A 62 -2.16 2.68 12.90
C GLU A 62 -1.71 3.48 11.68
N TYR A 63 -1.75 2.90 10.47
CA TYR A 63 -1.41 3.62 9.25
C TYR A 63 -2.42 4.74 8.96
N TYR A 64 -3.71 4.50 9.20
CA TYR A 64 -4.72 5.57 9.10
C TYR A 64 -4.50 6.69 10.13
N ALA A 65 -4.08 6.35 11.37
CA ALA A 65 -3.83 7.34 12.42
C ALA A 65 -2.55 8.16 12.20
N ASN A 66 -1.46 7.52 11.75
CA ASN A 66 -0.20 8.19 11.45
C ASN A 66 0.58 7.43 10.35
N PRO A 67 0.32 7.73 9.07
CA PRO A 67 0.92 7.00 7.97
C PRO A 67 2.43 7.21 7.88
N ASN A 68 2.94 8.35 8.35
CA ASN A 68 4.38 8.64 8.34
C ASN A 68 5.13 7.71 9.29
N ARG A 69 4.65 7.57 10.53
CA ARG A 69 5.27 6.69 11.53
C ARG A 69 5.33 5.24 11.04
N VAL A 70 4.20 4.72 10.56
CA VAL A 70 4.12 3.31 10.11
C VAL A 70 4.95 3.08 8.85
N PHE A 71 4.91 4.01 7.88
CA PHE A 71 5.74 3.91 6.69
C PHE A 71 7.24 3.93 7.00
N GLN A 72 7.71 4.80 7.89
CA GLN A 72 9.13 4.83 8.26
C GLN A 72 9.56 3.55 8.96
N LYS A 73 8.74 3.03 9.88
CA LYS A 73 8.98 1.72 10.52
C LYS A 73 9.07 0.60 9.48
N ALA A 74 8.14 0.56 8.53
CA ALA A 74 8.13 -0.43 7.47
C ALA A 74 9.36 -0.33 6.56
N ARG A 75 9.69 0.89 6.11
CA ARG A 75 10.85 1.17 5.24
C ARG A 75 12.17 0.76 5.88
N VAL A 76 12.36 1.04 7.17
CA VAL A 76 13.58 0.63 7.90
C VAL A 76 13.59 -0.88 8.11
N GLY A 77 12.46 -1.49 8.45
CA GLY A 77 12.37 -2.93 8.69
C GLY A 77 12.41 -3.83 7.45
N LEU A 78 12.39 -3.25 6.25
CA LEU A 78 12.61 -3.92 4.97
C LEU A 78 14.07 -3.94 4.53
N LYS A 79 14.92 -3.06 5.10
CA LYS A 79 16.37 -3.20 4.99
C LYS A 79 16.81 -4.45 5.74
#